data_AF-H1VGM4-F1
#
_entry.id   AF-H1VGM4-F1
#
_cell.length_a   1.000
_cell.length_b   1.000
_cell.length_c   1.000
_cell.angle_alpha   90.00
_cell.angle_beta   90.00
_cell.angle_gamma   90.00
#
_symmetry.space_group_name_H-M   'P 1'
#
loop_
_entity.id
_entity.type
_entity.pdbx_description
1 polymer ?
#
loop_
_entity_poly.entity_id
_entity_poly.type
_entity_poly.pdbx_seq_one_letter_code
_entity_poly.pdbx_strand_id
1 'polypeptide(L)'
;MAIITELWDVEVIWKLAAVTVVIYNVYRSVYLLYFHPLARFPGPKFAAVSEVSHVYNWLTGSYHNHIHRLHQIYDIYGYPSKTGHVFLKSSFYAGPSDYSTIVMERDPAKHRETKRLMAYGFSSKELQAQEPILKTNLGLLTHQIETQGGFDKNGVSLNK
;
A
#
# COMPACT_ATOMS: atom_id res chain seq x y z
N MET A 1 -57.44 6.93 -0.62
CA MET A 1 -56.09 7.01 0.00
C MET A 1 -55.89 5.99 1.15
N ALA A 2 -56.78 5.00 1.32
CA ALA A 2 -56.63 3.94 2.34
C ALA A 2 -56.23 2.56 1.77
N ILE A 3 -56.44 2.34 0.46
CA ILE A 3 -56.17 1.05 -0.20
C ILE A 3 -54.67 0.80 -0.46
N ILE A 4 -53.85 1.86 -0.53
CA ILE A 4 -52.41 1.73 -0.81
C ILE A 4 -51.61 1.42 0.46
N THR A 5 -52.09 1.83 1.64
CA THR A 5 -51.45 1.58 2.94
C THR A 5 -51.65 0.15 3.46
N GLU A 6 -52.59 -0.59 2.88
CA GLU A 6 -52.91 -1.99 3.24
C GLU A 6 -52.19 -3.01 2.35
N LEU A 7 -51.53 -2.55 1.27
CA LEU A 7 -51.00 -3.42 0.22
C LEU A 7 -49.53 -3.86 0.42
N TRP A 8 -48.84 -3.32 1.43
CA TRP A 8 -47.42 -3.60 1.68
C TRP A 8 -47.14 -3.66 3.18
N ASP A 9 -47.23 -4.86 3.75
CA ASP A 9 -46.71 -5.10 5.09
C ASP A 9 -45.22 -4.71 5.14
N VAL A 10 -44.80 -4.06 6.22
CA VAL A 10 -43.39 -3.68 6.46
C VAL A 10 -42.45 -4.88 6.27
N GLU A 11 -42.92 -6.09 6.57
CA GLU A 11 -42.21 -7.33 6.29
C GLU A 11 -41.93 -7.57 4.80
N VAL A 12 -42.89 -7.32 3.93
CA VAL A 12 -42.74 -7.49 2.48
C VAL A 12 -41.69 -6.52 1.96
N ILE A 13 -41.68 -5.28 2.48
CA ILE A 13 -40.69 -4.26 2.11
C ILE A 13 -39.28 -4.73 2.50
N TRP A 14 -39.06 -5.21 3.73
CA TRP A 14 -37.74 -5.70 4.15
C TRP A 14 -37.30 -6.95 3.37
N LYS A 15 -38.23 -7.86 3.03
CA LYS A 15 -37.94 -9.05 2.19
C LYS A 15 -37.50 -8.64 0.79
N LEU A 16 -38.22 -7.71 0.15
CA LEU A 16 -37.85 -7.20 -1.18
C LEU A 16 -36.52 -6.44 -1.17
N ALA A 17 -36.27 -5.65 -0.13
CA ALA A 17 -34.99 -4.98 0.06
C ALA A 17 -33.84 -6.01 0.18
N ALA A 18 -34.01 -7.05 1.00
CA ALA A 18 -33.02 -8.10 1.16
C ALA A 18 -32.74 -8.85 -0.16
N VAL A 19 -33.78 -9.21 -0.91
CA VAL A 19 -33.64 -9.87 -2.22
C VAL A 19 -32.90 -8.97 -3.21
N THR A 20 -33.23 -7.68 -3.24
CA THR A 20 -32.58 -6.72 -4.14
C THR A 20 -31.08 -6.58 -3.83
N VAL A 21 -30.72 -6.52 -2.54
CA VAL A 21 -29.32 -6.48 -2.10
C VAL A 21 -28.56 -7.74 -2.53
N VAL A 22 -29.16 -8.92 -2.38
CA VAL A 22 -28.54 -10.19 -2.81
C VAL A 22 -28.30 -10.20 -4.32
N ILE A 23 -29.32 -9.84 -5.11
CA ILE A 23 -29.21 -9.78 -6.58
C ILE A 23 -28.12 -8.80 -7.01
N TYR A 24 -28.09 -7.60 -6.40
CA TYR A 24 -27.07 -6.60 -6.67
C TYR A 24 -25.65 -7.12 -6.38
N ASN A 25 -25.44 -7.81 -5.25
CA ASN A 25 -24.13 -8.37 -4.90
C ASN A 25 -23.70 -9.49 -5.85
N VAL A 26 -24.62 -10.35 -6.27
CA VAL A 26 -24.33 -11.41 -7.25
C VAL A 26 -23.95 -10.79 -8.60
N TYR A 27 -24.77 -9.85 -9.10
CA TYR A 27 -24.48 -9.11 -10.34
C TYR A 27 -23.11 -8.42 -10.28
N ARG A 28 -22.85 -7.67 -9.20
CA ARG A 28 -21.58 -6.97 -8.98
C ARG A 28 -20.39 -7.93 -8.96
N SER A 29 -20.53 -9.10 -8.32
CA SER A 29 -19.46 -10.10 -8.25
C SER A 29 -19.12 -10.66 -9.63
N VAL A 30 -20.13 -10.97 -10.44
CA VAL A 30 -19.93 -11.45 -11.82
C VAL A 30 -19.30 -10.35 -12.68
N TYR A 31 -19.77 -9.10 -12.55
CA TYR A 31 -19.19 -7.96 -13.27
C TYR A 31 -17.72 -7.76 -12.92
N LEU A 32 -17.35 -7.76 -11.64
CA LEU A 32 -15.98 -7.56 -11.17
C LEU A 32 -15.03 -8.67 -11.62
N LEU A 33 -15.50 -9.91 -11.66
CA LEU A 33 -14.66 -11.06 -12.03
C LEU A 33 -14.41 -11.19 -13.54
N TYR A 34 -15.34 -10.76 -14.38
CA TYR A 34 -15.28 -11.05 -15.82
C TYR A 34 -15.31 -9.82 -16.72
N PHE A 35 -16.11 -8.80 -16.38
CA PHE A 35 -16.38 -7.66 -17.28
C PHE A 35 -15.64 -6.38 -16.86
N HIS A 36 -15.08 -6.33 -15.65
CA HIS A 36 -14.34 -5.18 -15.17
C HIS A 36 -13.01 -5.04 -15.91
N PRO A 37 -12.56 -3.82 -16.26
CA PRO A 37 -11.29 -3.61 -16.96
C PRO A 37 -10.07 -4.16 -16.22
N LEU A 38 -10.14 -4.36 -14.89
CA LEU A 38 -9.07 -4.97 -14.09
C LEU A 38 -9.11 -6.51 -14.07
N ALA A 39 -10.17 -7.16 -14.57
CA ALA A 39 -10.27 -8.62 -14.63
C ALA A 39 -9.22 -9.26 -15.56
N ARG A 40 -8.61 -8.45 -16.45
CA ARG A 40 -7.49 -8.88 -17.31
C ARG A 40 -6.22 -9.24 -16.53
N PHE A 41 -6.07 -8.72 -15.30
CA PHE A 41 -4.86 -8.93 -14.51
C PHE A 41 -5.03 -10.18 -13.64
N PRO A 42 -4.04 -11.09 -13.64
CA PRO A 42 -4.14 -12.33 -12.89
C PRO A 42 -4.10 -12.03 -11.39
N GLY A 43 -5.05 -12.55 -10.62
CA GLY A 43 -5.10 -12.33 -9.18
C GLY A 43 -6.13 -13.19 -8.45
N PRO A 44 -6.14 -13.18 -7.10
CA PRO A 44 -7.10 -13.94 -6.32
C PRO A 44 -8.54 -13.50 -6.58
N LYS A 45 -9.39 -14.43 -7.02
CA LYS A 45 -10.81 -14.15 -7.32
C LYS A 45 -11.58 -13.58 -6.13
N PHE A 46 -11.31 -14.07 -4.92
CA PHE A 46 -11.96 -13.56 -3.71
C PHE A 46 -11.61 -12.10 -3.42
N ALA A 47 -10.37 -11.68 -3.71
CA ALA A 47 -9.94 -10.29 -3.54
C ALA A 47 -10.57 -9.36 -4.57
N ALA A 48 -10.99 -9.86 -5.73
CA ALA A 48 -11.72 -9.06 -6.72
C ALA A 48 -13.17 -8.75 -6.28
N VAL A 49 -13.77 -9.61 -5.43
CA VAL A 49 -15.16 -9.47 -4.98
C VAL A 49 -15.26 -8.82 -3.60
N SER A 50 -14.31 -9.13 -2.71
CA SER A 50 -14.37 -8.78 -1.29
C SER A 50 -13.01 -8.39 -0.71
N GLU A 51 -13.01 -7.35 0.10
CA GLU A 51 -11.84 -6.85 0.86
C GLU A 51 -11.54 -7.67 2.12
N VAL A 52 -12.33 -8.70 2.44
CA VAL A 52 -12.18 -9.46 3.70
C VAL A 52 -10.78 -10.05 3.87
N SER A 53 -10.20 -10.60 2.78
CA SER A 53 -8.83 -11.11 2.84
C SER A 53 -7.82 -9.99 3.13
N HIS A 54 -8.01 -8.82 2.55
CA HIS A 54 -7.13 -7.68 2.76
C HIS A 54 -7.20 -7.19 4.22
N VAL A 55 -8.41 -7.02 4.76
CA VAL A 55 -8.63 -6.62 6.16
C VAL A 55 -8.03 -7.65 7.12
N TYR A 56 -8.23 -8.95 6.89
CA TYR A 56 -7.64 -10.00 7.72
C TYR A 56 -6.11 -9.94 7.73
N ASN A 57 -5.47 -9.82 6.56
CA ASN A 57 -4.02 -9.73 6.47
C ASN A 57 -3.47 -8.44 7.08
N TRP A 58 -4.24 -7.35 7.03
CA TRP A 58 -3.89 -6.07 7.65
C TRP A 58 -3.96 -6.15 9.18
N LEU A 59 -5.05 -6.68 9.73
CA LEU A 59 -5.23 -6.84 11.18
C LEU A 59 -4.25 -7.85 11.80
N THR A 60 -3.80 -8.84 11.03
CA THR A 60 -2.80 -9.83 11.50
C THR A 60 -1.36 -9.36 11.34
N GLY A 61 -1.12 -8.18 10.73
CA GLY A 61 0.24 -7.68 10.44
C GLY A 61 0.99 -8.49 9.38
N SER A 62 0.31 -9.42 8.70
CA SER A 62 0.92 -10.32 7.71
C SER A 62 0.78 -9.84 6.27
N TYR A 63 0.18 -8.66 6.06
CA TYR A 63 -0.10 -8.10 4.74
C TYR A 63 1.12 -8.07 3.81
N HIS A 64 2.29 -7.67 4.31
CA HIS A 64 3.51 -7.66 3.51
C HIS A 64 3.86 -9.05 2.96
N ASN A 65 3.79 -10.08 3.79
CA ASN A 65 4.06 -11.47 3.39
C ASN A 65 2.99 -11.99 2.42
N HIS A 66 1.72 -11.64 2.66
CA HIS A 66 0.62 -12.00 1.77
C HIS A 66 0.82 -11.41 0.37
N ILE A 67 1.09 -10.10 0.27
CA ILE A 67 1.36 -9.44 -1.00
C ILE A 67 2.62 -9.99 -1.67
N HIS A 68 3.69 -10.26 -0.91
CA HIS A 68 4.89 -10.90 -1.45
C HIS A 68 4.57 -12.26 -2.09
N ARG A 69 3.77 -13.10 -1.43
CA ARG A 69 3.31 -14.38 -1.98
C ARG A 69 2.46 -14.19 -3.25
N LEU A 70 1.55 -13.22 -3.26
CA LEU A 70 0.75 -12.92 -4.44
C LEU A 70 1.63 -12.46 -5.61
N HIS A 71 2.67 -11.67 -5.35
CA HIS A 71 3.63 -11.26 -6.38
C HIS A 71 4.40 -12.45 -6.96
N GLN A 72 4.79 -13.43 -6.14
CA GLN A 72 5.43 -14.66 -6.62
C GLN A 72 4.50 -15.52 -7.49
N ILE A 73 3.20 -15.56 -7.18
CA ILE A 73 2.23 -16.40 -7.88
C ILE A 73 1.76 -15.77 -9.20
N TYR A 74 1.53 -14.45 -9.21
CA TYR A 74 0.86 -13.75 -10.31
C TYR A 74 1.78 -12.85 -11.14
N ASP A 75 3.09 -12.80 -10.81
CA ASP A 75 4.18 -12.14 -11.54
C ASP A 75 3.87 -10.71 -12.07
N ILE A 76 3.24 -9.89 -11.23
CA ILE A 76 2.89 -8.51 -11.59
C ILE A 76 4.09 -7.55 -11.40
N TYR A 77 5.09 -7.97 -10.61
CA TYR A 77 6.27 -7.18 -10.23
C TYR A 77 7.58 -7.99 -10.25
N GLY A 78 7.70 -8.95 -11.18
CA GLY A 78 8.96 -9.63 -11.43
C GLY A 78 10.10 -8.67 -11.78
N TYR A 79 11.34 -9.14 -11.65
CA TYR A 79 12.52 -8.39 -12.09
C TYR A 79 12.30 -7.93 -13.54
N PRO A 80 12.54 -6.65 -13.88
CA PRO A 80 12.25 -6.15 -15.21
C PRO A 80 12.90 -7.07 -16.24
N SER A 81 12.09 -7.59 -17.15
CA SER A 81 12.56 -8.42 -18.24
C SER A 81 13.60 -7.63 -19.04
N LYS A 82 14.64 -8.33 -19.54
CA LYS A 82 15.71 -7.74 -20.34
C LYS A 82 15.20 -6.98 -21.59
N THR A 83 13.92 -7.13 -21.92
CA THR A 83 13.16 -6.47 -22.98
C THR A 83 12.86 -4.98 -22.75
N GLY A 84 13.28 -4.38 -21.62
CA GLY A 84 13.52 -2.93 -21.58
C GLY A 84 12.30 -2.03 -21.37
N HIS A 85 11.14 -2.56 -20.99
CA HIS A 85 10.02 -1.73 -20.55
C HIS A 85 10.31 -1.19 -19.14
N VAL A 86 10.76 0.07 -19.07
CA VAL A 86 10.90 0.78 -17.80
C VAL A 86 9.50 1.10 -17.29
N PHE A 87 9.17 0.64 -16.07
CA PHE A 87 7.91 1.01 -15.43
C PHE A 87 7.90 2.51 -15.15
N LEU A 88 7.15 3.26 -15.94
CA LEU A 88 6.98 4.69 -15.75
C LEU A 88 6.10 4.92 -14.52
N LYS A 89 6.59 5.72 -13.57
CA LYS A 89 5.80 6.12 -12.40
C LYS A 89 4.49 6.77 -12.85
N SER A 90 3.43 6.62 -12.05
CA SER A 90 2.13 7.21 -12.32
C SER A 90 2.17 8.74 -12.28
N SER A 91 1.15 9.39 -12.85
CA SER A 91 0.99 10.86 -12.81
C SER A 91 0.86 11.41 -11.39
N PHE A 92 0.52 10.58 -10.40
CA PHE A 92 0.56 10.94 -8.98
C PHE A 92 1.91 11.56 -8.59
N TYR A 93 3.02 11.05 -9.15
CA TYR A 93 4.36 11.53 -8.84
C TYR A 93 4.76 12.80 -9.61
N ALA A 94 3.97 13.27 -10.57
CA ALA A 94 4.26 14.52 -11.27
C ALA A 94 4.18 15.74 -10.34
N GLY A 95 3.46 15.62 -9.20
CA GLY A 95 3.29 16.70 -8.24
C GLY A 95 2.61 17.95 -8.84
N PRO A 96 2.30 18.95 -8.01
CA PRO A 96 1.78 20.23 -8.48
C PRO A 96 2.88 21.24 -8.84
N SER A 97 4.15 20.93 -8.55
CA SER A 97 5.28 21.85 -8.73
C SER A 97 6.17 21.43 -9.90
N ASP A 98 6.83 22.41 -10.51
CA ASP A 98 7.82 22.18 -11.58
C ASP A 98 9.13 21.54 -11.08
N TYR A 99 9.25 21.28 -9.78
CA TYR A 99 10.42 20.68 -9.17
C TYR A 99 10.24 19.19 -8.97
N SER A 100 11.12 18.42 -9.59
CA SER A 100 11.13 16.97 -9.55
C SER A 100 12.28 16.47 -8.67
N THR A 101 11.95 15.70 -7.64
CA THR A 101 12.95 15.03 -6.79
C THR A 101 13.33 13.67 -7.36
N ILE A 102 14.40 13.05 -6.87
CA ILE A 102 14.74 11.66 -7.26
C ILE A 102 13.57 10.68 -7.06
N VAL A 103 12.70 10.92 -6.07
CA VAL A 103 11.55 10.06 -5.77
C VAL A 103 10.39 10.31 -6.74
N MET A 104 10.25 11.55 -7.22
CA MET A 104 9.12 11.99 -8.04
C MET A 104 9.39 11.91 -9.55
N GLU A 105 10.65 12.01 -9.96
CA GLU A 105 11.02 12.04 -11.38
C GLU A 105 10.47 10.84 -12.15
N ARG A 106 9.69 11.16 -13.19
CA ARG A 106 9.03 10.17 -14.04
C ARG A 106 9.88 9.86 -15.26
N ASP A 107 10.66 10.82 -15.76
CA ASP A 107 11.55 10.62 -16.90
C ASP A 107 12.74 9.71 -16.50
N PRO A 108 12.89 8.51 -17.10
CA PRO A 108 13.97 7.59 -16.78
C PRO A 108 15.37 8.18 -16.99
N ALA A 109 15.55 9.08 -17.96
CA ALA A 109 16.84 9.69 -18.25
C ALA A 109 17.24 10.67 -17.15
N LYS A 110 16.34 11.59 -16.78
CA LYS A 110 16.53 12.52 -15.66
C LYS A 110 16.67 11.79 -14.33
N HIS A 111 15.87 10.76 -14.09
CA HIS A 111 15.97 9.95 -12.87
C HIS A 111 17.35 9.28 -12.77
N ARG A 112 17.88 8.75 -13.88
CA ARG A 112 19.23 8.16 -13.94
C ARG A 112 20.31 9.20 -13.65
N GLU A 113 20.18 10.40 -14.19
CA GLU A 113 21.10 11.51 -13.93
C GLU A 113 21.11 11.92 -12.45
N THR A 114 19.94 12.21 -11.87
CA THR A 114 19.80 12.57 -10.46
C THR A 114 20.33 11.46 -9.55
N LYS A 115 20.03 10.19 -9.87
CA LYS A 115 20.58 9.04 -9.15
C LYS A 115 22.10 9.00 -9.22
N ARG A 116 22.70 9.28 -10.39
CA ARG A 116 24.15 9.32 -10.57
C ARG A 116 24.79 10.42 -9.72
N LEU A 117 24.17 11.60 -9.66
CA LEU A 117 24.66 12.72 -8.85
C LEU A 117 24.59 12.39 -7.34
N MET A 118 23.49 11.77 -6.89
CA MET A 118 23.35 11.37 -5.48
C MET A 118 24.27 10.22 -5.08
N ALA A 119 24.58 9.30 -6.00
CA ALA A 119 25.34 8.09 -5.69
C ALA A 119 26.72 8.36 -5.07
N TYR A 120 27.36 9.50 -5.36
CA TYR A 120 28.66 9.86 -4.77
C TYR A 120 28.59 10.00 -3.24
N GLY A 121 27.51 10.61 -2.73
CA GLY A 121 27.27 10.79 -1.29
C GLY A 121 27.02 9.48 -0.53
N PHE A 122 26.73 8.40 -1.26
CA PHE A 122 26.53 7.05 -0.74
C PHE A 122 27.62 6.08 -1.20
N SER A 123 28.76 6.59 -1.67
CA SER A 123 29.92 5.76 -2.01
C SER A 123 30.52 5.13 -0.75
N SER A 124 31.20 3.98 -0.88
CA SER A 124 31.83 3.32 0.27
C SER A 124 32.81 4.23 1.01
N LYS A 125 33.52 5.10 0.28
CA LYS A 125 34.42 6.12 0.85
C LYS A 125 33.64 7.13 1.70
N GLU A 126 32.54 7.66 1.17
CA GLU A 126 31.73 8.65 1.88
C GLU A 126 31.02 8.05 3.10
N LEU A 127 30.52 6.81 2.97
CA LEU A 127 29.92 6.07 4.09
C LEU A 127 30.94 5.85 5.23
N GLN A 128 32.20 5.53 4.90
CA GLN A 128 33.27 5.45 5.90
C GLN A 128 33.58 6.81 6.53
N ALA A 129 33.59 7.89 5.73
CA ALA A 129 33.78 9.25 6.22
C ALA A 129 32.68 9.70 7.21
N GLN A 130 31.46 9.18 7.05
CA GLN A 130 30.33 9.47 7.95
C GLN A 130 30.34 8.63 9.24
N GLU A 131 31.12 7.54 9.31
CA GLU A 131 31.17 6.64 10.46
C GLU A 131 31.46 7.35 11.80
N PRO A 132 32.44 8.28 11.91
CA PRO A 132 32.72 8.98 13.17
C PRO A 132 31.52 9.81 13.66
N ILE A 133 30.83 10.49 12.75
CA ILE A 133 29.66 11.33 13.06
C ILE A 133 28.52 10.45 13.61
N LEU A 134 28.28 9.31 12.96
CA LEU A 134 27.28 8.34 13.42
C LEU A 134 27.64 7.79 14.80
N LYS A 135 28.91 7.44 15.04
CA LYS A 135 29.38 6.97 16.36
C LYS A 135 29.17 8.01 17.46
N THR A 136 29.45 9.29 17.18
CA THR A 136 29.18 10.37 18.14
C THR A 136 27.70 10.47 18.48
N ASN A 137 26.82 10.51 17.46
CA ASN A 137 25.38 10.64 17.68
C ASN A 137 24.78 9.41 18.38
N LEU A 138 25.24 8.20 18.03
CA LEU A 138 24.84 6.97 18.70
C LEU A 138 25.30 6.94 20.16
N GLY A 139 26.52 7.41 20.44
CA GLY A 139 27.03 7.53 21.81
C GLY A 139 26.20 8.52 22.65
N LEU A 140 25.79 9.65 22.06
CA LEU A 140 24.88 10.59 22.72
C LEU A 140 23.50 9.98 22.98
N LEU A 141 22.96 9.25 22.00
CA LEU A 141 21.68 8.56 22.14
C LEU A 141 21.73 7.51 23.26
N THR A 142 22.77 6.67 23.30
CA THR A 142 22.92 5.66 24.37
C THR A 142 23.08 6.31 25.73
N HIS A 143 23.86 7.39 25.82
CA HIS A 143 24.02 8.13 27.07
C HIS A 143 22.69 8.73 27.56
N GLN A 144 21.87 9.29 26.67
CA GLN A 144 20.54 9.80 27.00
C GLN A 144 19.61 8.67 27.47
N ILE A 145 19.64 7.51 26.81
CA ILE A 145 18.87 6.33 27.22
C ILE A 145 19.34 5.81 28.58
N GLU A 146 20.63 5.80 28.89
CA GLU A 146 21.14 5.36 30.20
C GLU A 146 20.78 6.33 31.32
N THR A 147 20.84 7.63 31.04
CA THR A 147 20.61 8.68 32.05
C THR A 147 19.14 8.95 32.32
N GLN A 148 18.29 8.86 31.30
CA GLN A 148 16.87 9.18 31.37
C GLN A 148 15.96 7.97 31.21
N GLY A 149 16.49 6.85 30.70
CA GLY A 149 15.73 5.62 30.51
C GLY A 149 15.56 4.87 31.83
N GLY A 150 14.32 4.56 32.15
CA GLY A 150 13.95 3.74 33.29
C GLY A 150 12.49 3.31 33.16
N PHE A 151 12.12 2.24 33.86
CA PHE A 151 10.73 1.78 33.95
C PHE A 151 9.89 2.61 34.94
N ASP A 152 10.45 3.71 35.47
CA ASP A 152 9.75 4.56 36.41
C ASP A 152 8.66 5.39 35.70
N LYS A 153 7.59 5.68 36.44
CA LYS A 153 6.23 5.98 35.97
C LYS A 153 6.07 7.26 35.11
N ASN A 154 7.16 7.98 34.84
CA ASN A 154 7.20 9.20 34.05
C ASN A 154 7.86 9.02 32.66
N GLY A 155 8.36 7.82 32.32
CA GLY A 155 8.89 7.52 30.99
C GLY A 155 7.78 7.19 29.98
N VAL A 156 7.82 7.81 28.79
CA VAL A 156 6.91 7.45 27.69
C VAL A 156 7.43 6.17 27.03
N SER A 157 6.74 5.04 27.26
CA SER A 157 7.00 3.79 26.53
C SER A 157 6.82 4.02 25.02
N LEU A 158 7.87 3.75 24.24
CA LEU A 158 7.85 3.78 22.76
C LEU A 158 7.09 2.60 22.16
N ASN A 159 6.83 1.56 22.96
CA ASN A 159 5.90 0.49 22.63
C ASN A 159 4.53 0.83 23.25
N LYS A 160 3.67 1.44 22.45
CA LYS A 160 2.21 1.33 22.62
C LYS A 160 1.67 0.48 21.48
#